data_AF-A0A812LAY5-F1
#
_entry.id   AF-A0A812LAY5-F1
#
_cell.length_a   1.000
_cell.length_b   1.000
_cell.length_c   1.000
_cell.angle_alpha   90.00
_cell.angle_beta   90.00
_cell.angle_gamma   90.00
#
_symmetry.space_group_name_H-M   'P 1'
#
loop_
_entity.id
_entity.type
_entity.pdbx_description
1 polymer ?
#
loop_
_entity_poly.entity_id
_entity_poly.type
_entity_poly.pdbx_seq_one_letter_code
_entity_poly.pdbx_strand_id
1 'polypeptide(L)'
;MAYNQYAYSQSQQPTSPGHGQPLQQPGVYRMSSIQGGGDPMGRRPSAMFGRTRSDAMTSLLTAEGPIGQSLSAPEEEAQDEATEEASEEPSVKPKFQAKLVCGIFDERPFFPTVLLVSLLLGAFCMLTEQRELIKEMCGGSWLFTNFFSVLYIVTLACLLTCLLSDPGQMSREKHDEMQSAGLPLPKRSHKAWLYKRPILRFDHYCRWVTNVIGLNNHREFMVMCTGLATIAVLGFAVDAALLLWCLPQFRVSASWQLEVSWVR
;
A
#
# COMPACT_ATOMS: atom_id res chain seq x y z
N MET A 1 -2.47 -34.35 -9.20
CA MET A 1 -1.49 -33.39 -8.65
C MET A 1 -0.22 -33.54 -9.47
N ALA A 2 0.01 -32.67 -10.43
CA ALA A 2 1.20 -32.72 -11.29
C ALA A 2 1.83 -31.32 -11.30
N TYR A 3 2.95 -31.20 -10.60
CA TYR A 3 3.84 -30.06 -10.68
C TYR A 3 4.67 -30.20 -11.96
N ASN A 4 4.51 -29.27 -12.90
CA ASN A 4 5.38 -29.20 -14.07
C ASN A 4 6.72 -28.60 -13.65
N GLN A 5 7.76 -29.43 -13.70
CA GLN A 5 9.15 -29.00 -13.73
C GLN A 5 9.40 -28.24 -15.03
N TYR A 6 9.85 -26.99 -14.94
CA TYR A 6 10.48 -26.31 -16.07
C TYR A 6 11.99 -26.26 -15.84
N ALA A 7 12.68 -26.92 -16.77
CA ALA A 7 14.13 -27.02 -16.85
C ALA A 7 14.73 -25.66 -17.23
N TYR A 8 15.74 -25.24 -16.47
CA TYR A 8 16.55 -24.06 -16.75
C TYR A 8 17.62 -24.43 -17.78
N SER A 9 17.56 -23.82 -18.96
CA SER A 9 18.59 -23.90 -19.99
C SER A 9 19.65 -22.83 -19.70
N GLN A 10 20.88 -23.26 -19.39
CA GLN A 10 22.04 -22.36 -19.29
C GLN A 10 22.30 -21.69 -20.65
N SER A 11 22.11 -20.38 -20.74
CA SER A 11 22.62 -19.58 -21.84
C SER A 11 24.03 -19.10 -21.55
N GLN A 12 24.90 -19.36 -22.51
CA GLN A 12 26.34 -19.12 -22.51
C GLN A 12 26.66 -17.62 -22.56
N GLN A 13 27.69 -17.21 -21.83
CA GLN A 13 28.32 -15.89 -21.96
C GLN A 13 28.90 -15.72 -23.39
N PRO A 14 28.62 -14.62 -24.10
CA PRO A 14 29.34 -14.32 -25.33
C PRO A 14 30.75 -13.81 -25.00
N THR A 15 31.74 -14.53 -25.52
CA THR A 15 33.15 -14.14 -25.58
C THR A 15 33.33 -12.90 -26.44
N SER A 16 34.09 -11.95 -25.89
CA SER A 16 34.56 -10.72 -26.54
C SER A 16 35.54 -11.03 -27.69
N PRO A 17 35.50 -10.27 -28.80
CA PRO A 17 36.68 -10.06 -29.62
C PRO A 17 37.07 -8.57 -29.59
N GLY A 18 38.30 -8.32 -29.15
CA GLY A 18 38.92 -6.99 -29.23
C GLY A 18 39.29 -6.62 -30.66
N HIS A 19 39.22 -5.32 -30.96
CA HIS A 19 40.09 -4.63 -31.91
C HIS A 19 40.12 -3.15 -31.52
N GLY A 20 41.33 -2.65 -31.27
CA GLY A 20 41.56 -1.27 -30.87
C GLY A 20 41.61 -0.33 -32.07
N GLN A 21 41.28 0.95 -31.84
CA GLN A 21 41.89 2.10 -32.49
C GLN A 21 41.79 3.36 -31.60
N PRO A 22 42.67 4.36 -31.79
CA PRO A 22 43.08 5.29 -30.73
C PRO A 22 42.44 6.68 -30.80
N LEU A 23 42.42 7.32 -29.62
CA LEU A 23 42.55 8.75 -29.34
C LEU A 23 41.76 9.78 -30.18
N GLN A 24 40.74 10.37 -29.56
CA GLN A 24 40.47 11.81 -29.61
C GLN A 24 39.77 12.28 -28.32
N GLN A 25 40.49 13.03 -27.47
CA GLN A 25 39.94 13.93 -26.45
C GLN A 25 39.89 15.36 -27.02
N PRO A 26 39.38 16.38 -26.30
CA PRO A 26 38.03 16.51 -25.75
C PRO A 26 37.36 17.83 -26.22
N GLY A 27 36.04 17.79 -26.44
CA GLY A 27 35.25 18.99 -26.71
C GLY A 27 34.96 19.79 -25.44
N VAL A 28 35.62 20.93 -25.30
CA VAL A 28 35.46 21.92 -24.24
C VAL A 28 34.04 22.51 -24.26
N TYR A 29 33.21 22.18 -23.27
CA TYR A 29 31.98 22.93 -23.00
C TYR A 29 32.32 24.22 -22.23
N ARG A 30 32.19 25.34 -22.94
CA ARG A 30 32.34 26.71 -22.43
C ARG A 30 31.09 27.10 -21.66
N MET A 31 31.15 27.09 -20.32
CA MET A 31 30.13 27.74 -19.48
C MET A 31 30.34 29.25 -19.52
N SER A 32 29.37 29.96 -20.10
CA SER A 32 29.28 31.42 -20.10
C SER A 32 28.83 31.89 -18.72
N SER A 33 29.72 32.62 -18.05
CA SER A 33 29.45 33.39 -16.83
C SER A 33 28.45 34.51 -17.12
N ILE A 34 27.26 34.46 -16.52
CA ILE A 34 26.42 35.65 -16.37
C ILE A 34 26.75 36.27 -15.02
N GLN A 35 27.37 37.44 -15.12
CA GLN A 35 27.79 38.32 -14.06
C GLN A 35 26.86 39.53 -14.12
N GLY A 36 26.27 39.92 -12.98
CA GLY A 36 25.73 41.27 -12.80
C GLY A 36 24.39 41.36 -12.07
N GLY A 37 24.37 42.22 -11.05
CA GLY A 37 23.15 42.84 -10.56
C GLY A 37 22.91 42.67 -9.06
N GLY A 38 23.67 43.39 -8.24
CA GLY A 38 23.26 43.66 -6.87
C GLY A 38 22.15 44.71 -6.85
N ASP A 39 21.25 44.63 -5.86
CA ASP A 39 20.52 45.78 -5.35
C ASP A 39 20.27 45.63 -3.84
N PRO A 40 20.30 46.73 -3.06
CA PRO A 40 20.30 46.71 -1.61
C PRO A 40 18.92 46.96 -0.98
N MET A 41 18.76 46.43 0.23
CA MET A 41 17.92 46.93 1.34
C MET A 41 16.54 47.55 1.01
N GLY A 42 15.50 46.74 1.18
CA GLY A 42 14.12 47.18 1.43
C GLY A 42 13.55 46.55 2.70
N ARG A 43 13.30 47.38 3.71
CA ARG A 43 12.78 47.05 5.05
C ARG A 43 11.23 46.97 5.06
N ARG A 44 10.70 46.02 5.84
CA ARG A 44 9.36 45.96 6.54
C ARG A 44 8.14 45.46 5.74
N PRO A 45 7.03 45.05 6.40
CA PRO A 45 6.86 44.50 7.77
C PRO A 45 6.11 43.14 7.80
N SER A 46 6.09 42.54 8.99
CA SER A 46 5.37 41.32 9.37
C SER A 46 3.90 41.28 8.95
N ALA A 47 3.52 40.24 8.21
CA ALA A 47 2.15 39.75 8.10
C ALA A 47 2.14 38.28 8.53
N MET A 48 1.53 38.03 9.68
CA MET A 48 1.36 36.73 10.30
C MET A 48 0.03 36.14 9.82
N PHE A 49 0.00 35.45 8.67
CA PHE A 49 -1.18 34.68 8.23
C PHE A 49 -0.79 33.53 7.29
N GLY A 50 -1.13 32.29 7.71
CA GLY A 50 -1.41 31.14 6.83
C GLY A 50 -0.28 30.59 5.94
N ARG A 51 0.64 29.80 6.51
CA ARG A 51 1.52 28.91 5.72
C ARG A 51 0.70 27.77 5.09
N THR A 52 0.55 27.83 3.78
CA THR A 52 0.09 26.70 2.94
C THR A 52 1.21 25.68 2.74
N ARG A 53 0.81 24.44 2.49
CA ARG A 53 1.58 23.19 2.58
C ARG A 53 2.52 22.93 1.38
N SER A 54 3.16 23.94 0.80
CA SER A 54 3.97 23.80 -0.42
C SER A 54 5.48 23.98 -0.26
N ASP A 55 5.98 24.47 0.88
CA ASP A 55 7.39 24.93 0.97
C ASP A 55 8.31 24.03 1.83
N ALA A 56 7.86 22.82 2.21
CA ALA A 56 8.63 21.93 3.07
C ALA A 56 9.56 20.94 2.32
N MET A 57 9.69 21.03 0.98
CA MET A 57 10.41 20.03 0.18
C MET A 57 11.68 20.56 -0.52
N THR A 58 12.27 21.67 -0.03
CA THR A 58 13.48 22.26 -0.65
C THR A 58 14.65 22.44 0.33
N SER A 59 14.58 21.90 1.55
CA SER A 59 15.64 22.05 2.58
C SER A 59 16.20 20.72 3.11
N LEU A 60 16.40 19.73 2.23
CA LEU A 60 16.97 18.42 2.56
C LEU A 60 18.02 17.95 1.53
N LEU A 61 18.71 18.89 0.86
CA LEU A 61 19.75 18.59 -0.14
C LEU A 61 21.12 19.22 0.16
N THR A 62 21.43 19.48 1.43
CA THR A 62 22.79 19.91 1.83
C THR A 62 23.16 19.33 3.19
N ALA A 63 23.56 18.05 3.20
CA ALA A 63 24.37 17.47 4.27
C ALA A 63 25.17 16.29 3.68
N GLU A 64 26.28 16.60 3.01
CA GLU A 64 27.31 15.61 2.74
C GLU A 64 28.21 15.49 3.97
N GLY A 65 28.30 14.29 4.52
CA GLY A 65 29.29 13.89 5.52
C GLY A 65 29.81 12.49 5.18
N PRO A 66 31.12 12.21 5.27
CA PRO A 66 31.68 10.92 4.91
C PRO A 66 31.80 10.02 6.14
N ILE A 67 31.06 8.91 6.18
CA ILE A 67 31.30 7.81 7.13
C ILE A 67 31.12 6.48 6.38
N GLY A 68 32.16 5.66 6.42
CA GLY A 68 32.25 4.39 5.71
C GLY A 68 31.75 3.18 6.47
N GLN A 69 32.07 2.04 5.85
CA GLN A 69 32.04 0.66 6.32
C GLN A 69 30.68 -0.04 6.46
N SER A 70 30.41 -0.85 5.42
CA SER A 70 30.13 -2.28 5.48
C SER A 70 28.99 -2.75 6.41
N LEU A 71 27.90 -3.21 5.81
CA LEU A 71 27.29 -4.49 6.19
C LEU A 71 26.53 -5.07 4.99
N SER A 72 27.02 -6.20 4.49
CA SER A 72 26.37 -7.04 3.48
C SER A 72 25.17 -7.77 4.10
N ALA A 73 23.99 -7.60 3.50
CA ALA A 73 22.77 -8.34 3.82
C ALA A 73 22.08 -8.75 2.50
N PRO A 74 21.28 -9.83 2.51
CA PRO A 74 21.04 -10.69 1.35
C PRO A 74 20.08 -10.05 0.34
N GLU A 75 20.41 -10.18 -0.95
CA GLU A 75 19.54 -9.87 -2.07
C GLU A 75 18.35 -10.84 -2.08
N GLU A 76 17.16 -10.32 -1.77
CA GLU A 76 15.88 -10.99 -1.97
C GLU A 76 15.38 -10.63 -3.38
N GLU A 77 15.49 -11.58 -4.30
CA GLU A 77 15.17 -11.45 -5.72
C GLU A 77 13.66 -11.20 -5.91
N ALA A 78 13.31 -9.95 -6.22
CA ALA A 78 12.02 -9.59 -6.78
C ALA A 78 12.01 -9.95 -8.27
N GLN A 79 11.33 -11.05 -8.61
CA GLN A 79 11.02 -11.43 -10.00
C GLN A 79 9.97 -10.47 -10.60
N ASP A 80 10.42 -9.54 -11.43
CA ASP A 80 9.63 -8.90 -12.48
C ASP A 80 10.19 -9.40 -13.84
N GLU A 81 9.47 -10.29 -14.52
CA GLU A 81 9.71 -10.58 -15.95
C GLU A 81 8.78 -9.71 -16.81
N ALA A 82 9.39 -8.78 -17.56
CA ALA A 82 8.82 -8.19 -18.75
C ALA A 82 9.90 -8.23 -19.85
N THR A 83 9.85 -9.25 -20.69
CA THR A 83 10.63 -9.36 -21.93
C THR A 83 9.71 -9.02 -23.10
N GLU A 84 9.92 -7.86 -23.73
CA GLU A 84 9.38 -7.53 -25.05
C GLU A 84 10.43 -7.94 -26.10
N GLU A 85 10.16 -9.02 -26.83
CA GLU A 85 10.75 -9.26 -28.15
C GLU A 85 9.73 -8.93 -29.24
N ALA A 86 10.18 -8.10 -30.18
CA ALA A 86 9.46 -7.75 -31.39
C ALA A 86 9.57 -8.88 -32.41
N SER A 87 8.48 -9.63 -32.61
CA SER A 87 8.24 -10.36 -33.85
C SER A 87 6.73 -10.39 -34.14
N GLU A 88 6.36 -9.83 -35.29
CA GLU A 88 5.00 -9.74 -35.81
C GLU A 88 4.43 -11.13 -36.12
N GLU A 89 3.56 -11.64 -35.24
CA GLU A 89 2.48 -12.56 -35.63
C GLU A 89 1.19 -12.18 -34.88
N PRO A 90 0.00 -12.25 -35.52
CA PRO A 90 -1.27 -11.92 -34.88
C PRO A 90 -1.66 -13.05 -33.91
N SER A 91 -1.04 -13.05 -32.73
CA SER A 91 -1.41 -13.93 -31.64
C SER A 91 -2.85 -13.62 -31.22
N VAL A 92 -3.73 -14.60 -31.44
CA VAL A 92 -5.12 -14.57 -31.01
C VAL A 92 -5.11 -14.46 -29.49
N LYS A 93 -5.25 -13.24 -28.96
CA LYS A 93 -5.33 -12.98 -27.53
C LYS A 93 -6.37 -13.93 -26.93
N PRO A 94 -6.00 -14.82 -25.99
CA PRO A 94 -6.97 -15.71 -25.38
C PRO A 94 -8.05 -14.85 -24.75
N LYS A 95 -9.28 -14.97 -25.27
CA LYS A 95 -10.45 -14.30 -24.70
C LYS A 95 -10.56 -14.81 -23.28
N PHE A 96 -10.20 -13.97 -22.32
CA PHE A 96 -10.33 -14.27 -20.90
C PHE A 96 -11.81 -14.50 -20.62
N GLN A 97 -12.24 -15.75 -20.61
CA GLN A 97 -13.60 -16.10 -20.22
C GLN A 97 -13.64 -16.01 -18.70
N ALA A 98 -14.25 -14.95 -18.18
CA ALA A 98 -14.56 -14.86 -16.76
C ALA A 98 -15.43 -16.07 -16.41
N LYS A 99 -14.94 -16.96 -15.54
CA LYS A 99 -15.79 -18.01 -14.97
C LYS A 99 -16.74 -17.31 -14.00
N LEU A 100 -18.00 -17.17 -14.41
CA LEU A 100 -19.06 -16.75 -13.51
C LEU A 100 -19.41 -17.93 -12.60
N VAL A 101 -19.33 -17.73 -11.29
CA VAL A 101 -19.88 -18.67 -10.31
C VAL A 101 -21.34 -18.27 -10.06
N CYS A 102 -22.26 -19.21 -10.23
CA CYS A 102 -23.72 -18.99 -10.14
C CYS A 102 -24.29 -17.93 -11.11
N GLY A 103 -23.65 -17.65 -12.24
CA GLY A 103 -24.19 -16.76 -13.29
C GLY A 103 -24.38 -15.28 -12.90
N ILE A 104 -24.07 -14.92 -11.65
CA ILE A 104 -24.28 -13.57 -11.08
C ILE A 104 -22.98 -13.04 -10.45
N PHE A 105 -22.14 -13.91 -9.88
CA PHE A 105 -20.92 -13.49 -9.20
C PHE A 105 -19.70 -13.77 -10.08
N ASP A 106 -19.05 -12.70 -10.54
CA ASP A 106 -17.70 -12.74 -11.08
C ASP A 106 -16.75 -13.12 -9.94
N GLU A 107 -15.83 -14.08 -10.10
CA GLU A 107 -14.93 -14.53 -9.01
C GLU A 107 -13.93 -13.44 -8.54
N ARG A 108 -13.84 -12.32 -9.26
CA ARG A 108 -12.73 -11.37 -9.12
C ARG A 108 -12.79 -10.38 -7.95
N PRO A 109 -13.95 -9.95 -7.40
CA PRO A 109 -13.97 -9.08 -6.23
C PRO A 109 -14.25 -9.82 -4.91
N PHE A 110 -13.96 -11.13 -4.81
CA PHE A 110 -14.22 -11.89 -3.59
C PHE A 110 -13.51 -11.30 -2.37
N PHE A 111 -12.20 -11.06 -2.46
CA PHE A 111 -11.40 -10.59 -1.32
C PHE A 111 -11.79 -9.19 -0.80
N PRO A 112 -11.97 -8.16 -1.65
CA PRO A 112 -12.44 -6.86 -1.18
C PRO A 112 -13.81 -6.90 -0.52
N THR A 113 -14.72 -7.70 -1.09
CA THR A 113 -16.09 -7.84 -0.56
C THR A 113 -16.05 -8.52 0.81
N VAL A 114 -15.28 -9.60 0.95
CA VAL A 114 -15.10 -10.28 2.24
C VAL A 114 -14.49 -9.35 3.28
N LEU A 115 -13.45 -8.58 2.92
CA LEU A 115 -12.84 -7.62 3.83
C LEU A 115 -13.84 -6.54 4.27
N LEU A 116 -14.57 -5.93 3.33
CA LEU A 116 -15.58 -4.93 3.62
C LEU A 116 -16.71 -5.47 4.52
N VAL A 117 -17.28 -6.62 4.17
CA VAL A 117 -18.36 -7.26 4.94
C VAL A 117 -17.86 -7.62 6.34
N SER A 118 -16.66 -8.17 6.47
CA SER A 118 -16.08 -8.49 7.78
C SER A 118 -15.90 -7.26 8.67
N LEU A 119 -15.47 -6.13 8.08
CA LEU A 119 -15.28 -4.88 8.81
C LEU A 119 -16.61 -4.30 9.27
N LEU A 120 -17.66 -4.35 8.43
CA LEU A 120 -19.01 -3.90 8.79
C LEU A 120 -19.65 -4.77 9.86
N LEU A 121 -19.51 -6.10 9.76
CA LEU A 121 -20.03 -7.04 10.76
C LEU A 121 -19.30 -6.88 12.10
N GLY A 122 -17.97 -6.72 12.06
CA GLY A 122 -17.16 -6.42 13.25
C GLY A 122 -17.58 -5.10 13.90
N ALA A 123 -17.79 -4.05 13.09
CA ALA A 123 -18.29 -2.77 13.59
C ALA A 123 -19.65 -2.89 14.25
N PHE A 124 -20.58 -3.62 13.62
CA PHE A 124 -21.91 -3.88 14.19
C PHE A 124 -21.79 -4.58 15.55
N CYS A 125 -21.10 -5.72 15.63
CA CYS A 125 -20.92 -6.48 16.87
C CYS A 125 -20.28 -5.64 17.99
N MET A 126 -19.21 -4.89 17.66
CA MET A 126 -18.48 -4.04 18.60
C MET A 126 -19.36 -2.88 19.12
N LEU A 127 -20.15 -2.26 18.25
CA LEU A 127 -20.94 -1.07 18.57
C LEU A 127 -22.35 -1.36 19.11
N THR A 128 -22.86 -2.60 18.97
CA THR A 128 -24.14 -3.03 19.55
C THR A 128 -23.93 -3.87 20.80
N GLU A 129 -23.41 -5.10 20.65
CA GLU A 129 -23.37 -6.10 21.71
C GLU A 129 -22.33 -5.75 22.78
N GLN A 130 -21.08 -5.52 22.36
CA GLN A 130 -20.00 -5.22 23.31
C GLN A 130 -20.22 -3.89 24.02
N ARG A 131 -20.84 -2.92 23.33
CA ARG A 131 -21.17 -1.61 23.89
C ARG A 131 -22.09 -1.71 25.11
N GLU A 132 -23.12 -2.56 25.07
CA GLU A 132 -24.05 -2.70 26.21
C GLU A 132 -23.34 -3.41 27.37
N LEU A 133 -22.52 -4.44 27.12
CA LEU A 133 -21.73 -5.09 28.17
C LEU A 133 -20.71 -4.13 28.82
N ILE A 134 -20.02 -3.31 28.02
CA ILE A 134 -19.10 -2.28 28.53
C ILE A 134 -19.85 -1.23 29.35
N LYS A 135 -21.06 -0.85 28.95
CA LYS A 135 -21.90 0.09 29.69
C LYS A 135 -22.30 -0.48 31.05
N GLU A 136 -22.62 -1.78 31.13
CA GLU A 136 -22.89 -2.47 32.39
C GLU A 136 -21.65 -2.55 33.28
N MET A 137 -20.48 -2.88 32.71
CA MET A 137 -19.23 -3.03 33.44
C MET A 137 -18.67 -1.70 33.96
N CYS A 138 -18.72 -0.63 33.15
CA CYS A 138 -18.05 0.65 33.44
C CYS A 138 -19.02 1.78 33.85
N GLY A 139 -20.34 1.54 33.86
CA GLY A 139 -21.35 2.58 34.11
C GLY A 139 -21.49 3.62 33.00
N GLY A 140 -20.83 3.42 31.86
CA GLY A 140 -20.87 4.31 30.70
C GLY A 140 -20.09 3.77 29.51
N SER A 141 -20.52 4.13 28.30
CA SER A 141 -19.92 3.62 27.04
C SER A 141 -19.60 4.71 26.02
N TRP A 142 -19.69 5.99 26.39
CA TRP A 142 -19.53 7.10 25.43
C TRP A 142 -18.12 7.14 24.83
N LEU A 143 -17.07 7.07 25.65
CA LEU A 143 -15.68 7.07 25.19
C LEU A 143 -15.41 5.86 24.29
N PHE A 144 -15.84 4.66 24.71
CA PHE A 144 -15.74 3.43 23.94
C PHE A 144 -16.42 3.56 22.57
N THR A 145 -17.67 4.02 22.56
CA THR A 145 -18.48 4.16 21.33
C THR A 145 -17.83 5.14 20.36
N ASN A 146 -17.42 6.32 20.82
CA ASN A 146 -16.80 7.33 19.96
C ASN A 146 -15.45 6.85 19.42
N PHE A 147 -14.61 6.26 20.28
CA PHE A 147 -13.30 5.76 19.88
C PHE A 147 -13.41 4.71 18.77
N PHE A 148 -14.20 3.65 18.97
CA PHE A 148 -14.36 2.60 17.97
C PHE A 148 -15.11 3.11 16.73
N SER A 149 -16.10 3.99 16.87
CA SER A 149 -16.80 4.57 15.71
C SER A 149 -15.84 5.34 14.79
N VAL A 150 -15.01 6.22 15.36
CA VAL A 150 -14.01 6.97 14.58
C VAL A 150 -13.01 6.02 13.93
N LEU A 151 -12.51 5.03 14.69
CA LEU A 151 -11.56 4.05 14.19
C LEU A 151 -12.11 3.25 13.00
N TYR A 152 -13.35 2.76 13.08
CA TYR A 152 -14.02 2.07 11.99
C TYR A 152 -14.29 2.98 10.79
N ILE A 153 -14.79 4.20 11.01
CA ILE A 153 -15.08 5.17 9.93
C ILE A 153 -13.80 5.50 9.15
N VAL A 154 -12.70 5.83 9.84
CA VAL A 154 -11.42 6.16 9.20
C VAL A 154 -10.88 4.95 8.44
N THR A 155 -10.88 3.77 9.06
CA THR A 155 -10.38 2.53 8.42
C THR A 155 -11.20 2.20 7.16
N LEU A 156 -12.52 2.32 7.23
CA LEU A 156 -13.42 2.09 6.10
C LEU A 156 -13.23 3.14 5.00
N ALA A 157 -13.08 4.42 5.34
CA ALA A 157 -12.80 5.47 4.37
C ALA A 157 -11.46 5.24 3.66
N CYS A 158 -10.42 4.82 4.37
CA CYS A 158 -9.14 4.45 3.77
C CYS A 158 -9.25 3.21 2.88
N LEU A 159 -10.01 2.19 3.29
CA LEU A 159 -10.32 1.03 2.45
C LEU A 159 -10.99 1.45 1.14
N LEU A 160 -12.07 2.22 1.20
CA LEU A 160 -12.78 2.73 0.02
C LEU A 160 -11.85 3.58 -0.86
N THR A 161 -11.00 4.41 -0.26
CA THR A 161 -10.02 5.20 -1.00
C THR A 161 -9.01 4.30 -1.73
N CYS A 162 -8.52 3.24 -1.08
CA CYS A 162 -7.61 2.27 -1.71
C CYS A 162 -8.30 1.47 -2.83
N LEU A 163 -9.60 1.19 -2.71
CA LEU A 163 -10.37 0.49 -3.74
C LEU A 163 -10.60 1.35 -4.98
N LEU A 164 -10.83 2.65 -4.80
CA LEU A 164 -11.33 3.54 -5.86
C LEU A 164 -10.28 4.47 -6.47
N SER A 165 -9.14 4.68 -5.80
CA SER A 165 -8.12 5.63 -6.26
C SER A 165 -7.25 5.08 -7.39
N ASP A 166 -6.81 5.97 -8.29
CA ASP A 166 -5.71 5.68 -9.22
C ASP A 166 -4.42 5.46 -8.39
N PRO A 167 -3.69 4.35 -8.57
CA PRO A 167 -2.46 4.08 -7.84
C PRO A 167 -1.33 5.09 -8.09
N GLY A 168 -1.47 5.97 -9.09
CA GLY A 168 -0.46 6.93 -9.50
C GLY A 168 0.17 6.55 -10.83
N GLN A 169 -0.67 6.28 -11.84
CA GLN A 169 -0.21 6.11 -13.21
C GLN A 169 0.60 7.32 -13.70
N MET A 170 1.67 7.05 -14.44
CA MET A 170 2.42 8.09 -15.14
C MET A 170 1.51 8.88 -16.09
N SER A 171 1.72 10.19 -16.20
CA SER A 171 1.00 11.02 -17.19
C SER A 171 1.25 10.49 -18.60
N ARG A 172 0.26 10.64 -19.48
CA ARG A 172 0.33 10.07 -20.83
C ARG A 172 1.43 10.73 -21.63
N GLU A 173 1.55 12.04 -21.51
CA GLU A 173 2.54 12.87 -22.20
C GLU A 173 3.96 12.41 -21.86
N LYS A 174 4.23 12.21 -20.56
CA LYS A 174 5.54 11.76 -20.09
C LYS A 174 5.83 10.32 -20.50
N HIS A 175 4.82 9.45 -20.49
CA HIS A 175 4.98 8.09 -20.94
C HIS A 175 5.34 8.03 -22.43
N ASP A 176 4.62 8.77 -23.27
CA ASP A 176 4.83 8.80 -24.71
C ASP A 176 6.18 9.47 -25.07
N GLU A 177 6.58 10.51 -24.35
CA GLU A 177 7.91 11.13 -24.45
C GLU A 177 9.02 10.13 -24.11
N MET A 178 8.94 9.44 -22.97
CA MET A 178 9.96 8.48 -22.56
C MET A 178 10.03 7.28 -23.52
N GLN A 179 8.88 6.80 -23.97
CA GLN A 179 8.79 5.69 -24.92
C GLN A 179 9.36 6.07 -26.29
N SER A 180 9.03 7.24 -26.82
CA SER A 180 9.56 7.73 -28.11
C SER A 180 11.05 8.04 -28.07
N ALA A 181 11.55 8.51 -26.92
CA ALA A 181 12.97 8.75 -26.70
C ALA A 181 13.77 7.47 -26.37
N GLY A 182 13.12 6.31 -26.21
CA GLY A 182 13.78 5.07 -25.79
C GLY A 182 14.42 5.16 -24.40
N LEU A 183 13.88 6.03 -23.53
CA LEU A 183 14.41 6.25 -22.19
C LEU A 183 13.88 5.18 -21.21
N PRO A 184 14.72 4.68 -20.29
CA PRO A 184 14.28 3.73 -19.29
C PRO A 184 13.26 4.34 -18.34
N LEU A 185 12.34 3.52 -17.80
CA LEU A 185 11.34 3.96 -16.83
C LEU A 185 11.99 4.62 -15.60
N PRO A 186 11.32 5.61 -14.96
CA PRO A 186 11.86 6.24 -13.76
C PRO A 186 12.05 5.20 -12.65
N LYS A 187 13.08 5.39 -11.83
CA LYS A 187 13.40 4.51 -10.70
C LYS A 187 12.14 4.18 -9.87
N ARG A 188 11.94 2.90 -9.55
CA ARG A 188 10.78 2.35 -8.83
C ARG A 188 9.43 2.51 -9.56
N SER A 189 9.43 2.68 -10.87
CA SER A 189 8.19 2.61 -11.66
C SER A 189 8.12 1.25 -12.34
N HIS A 190 6.96 0.62 -12.35
CA HIS A 190 6.77 -0.71 -12.93
C HIS A 190 5.51 -0.78 -13.78
N LYS A 191 5.53 -1.57 -14.85
CA LYS A 191 4.38 -1.79 -15.73
C LYS A 191 3.54 -2.94 -15.18
N ALA A 192 2.47 -2.61 -14.48
CA ALA A 192 1.49 -3.60 -14.06
C ALA A 192 0.55 -3.99 -15.23
N TRP A 193 0.16 -5.27 -15.29
CA TRP A 193 -0.77 -5.80 -16.30
C TRP A 193 -2.16 -5.14 -16.27
N LEU A 194 -2.60 -4.70 -15.07
CA LEU A 194 -3.92 -4.13 -14.84
C LEU A 194 -4.09 -2.71 -15.42
N TYR A 195 -2.99 -1.95 -15.56
CA TYR A 195 -3.02 -0.54 -15.97
C TYR A 195 -2.40 -0.35 -17.34
N LYS A 196 -2.90 0.62 -18.10
CA LYS A 196 -2.35 0.91 -19.44
C LYS A 196 -0.96 1.54 -19.38
N ARG A 197 -0.70 2.34 -18.34
CA ARG A 197 0.56 3.08 -18.15
C ARG A 197 1.33 2.57 -16.94
N PRO A 198 2.65 2.75 -16.88
CA PRO A 198 3.46 2.41 -15.71
C PRO A 198 2.98 3.13 -14.44
N ILE A 199 3.05 2.44 -13.31
CA ILE A 199 2.72 3.00 -11.99
C ILE A 199 3.97 3.59 -11.37
N LEU A 200 3.88 4.82 -10.88
CA LEU A 200 4.96 5.49 -10.17
C LEU A 200 5.09 4.97 -8.74
N ARG A 201 6.32 4.74 -8.28
CA ARG A 201 6.62 4.17 -6.95
C ARG A 201 5.78 2.92 -6.68
N PHE A 202 5.79 2.00 -7.63
CA PHE A 202 5.11 0.73 -7.49
C PHE A 202 5.59 0.02 -6.21
N ASP A 203 4.63 -0.45 -5.41
CA ASP A 203 4.90 -1.23 -4.22
C ASP A 203 4.49 -2.69 -4.47
N HIS A 204 3.20 -2.97 -4.60
CA HIS A 204 2.69 -4.30 -4.96
C HIS A 204 1.24 -4.27 -5.48
N TYR A 205 0.79 -5.37 -6.08
CA TYR A 205 -0.64 -5.59 -6.33
C TYR A 205 -1.29 -6.27 -5.13
N CYS A 206 -2.27 -5.61 -4.51
CA CYS A 206 -2.95 -6.13 -3.33
C CYS A 206 -4.30 -6.74 -3.70
N ARG A 207 -4.43 -8.06 -3.50
CA ARG A 207 -5.66 -8.81 -3.80
C ARG A 207 -6.84 -8.37 -2.92
N TRP A 208 -6.57 -7.94 -1.68
CA TRP A 208 -7.61 -7.50 -0.74
C TRP A 208 -8.28 -6.19 -1.13
N VAL A 209 -7.63 -5.36 -1.95
CA VAL A 209 -8.23 -4.16 -2.52
C VAL A 209 -8.37 -4.22 -4.04
N THR A 210 -8.01 -5.34 -4.66
CA THR A 210 -8.02 -5.54 -6.13
C THR A 210 -7.41 -4.35 -6.90
N ASN A 211 -6.41 -3.71 -6.32
CA ASN A 211 -5.79 -2.49 -6.82
C ASN A 211 -4.27 -2.59 -6.62
N VAL A 212 -3.51 -1.88 -7.45
CA VAL A 212 -2.09 -1.69 -7.21
C VAL A 212 -1.90 -0.67 -6.10
N ILE A 213 -0.93 -0.89 -5.23
CA ILE A 213 -0.46 0.08 -4.24
C ILE A 213 0.75 0.80 -4.86
N GLY A 214 0.66 2.11 -4.94
CA GLY A 214 1.66 2.97 -5.59
C GLY A 214 1.68 4.37 -4.97
N LEU A 215 2.24 5.33 -5.72
CA LEU A 215 2.48 6.69 -5.23
C LEU A 215 1.26 7.35 -4.55
N ASN A 216 0.06 7.23 -5.12
CA ASN A 216 -1.09 8.04 -4.71
C ASN A 216 -1.98 7.41 -3.62
N ASN A 217 -1.87 6.11 -3.38
CA ASN A 217 -2.71 5.39 -2.41
C ASN A 217 -1.91 4.67 -1.31
N HIS A 218 -0.58 4.69 -1.37
CA HIS A 218 0.27 4.02 -0.38
C HIS A 218 0.04 4.55 1.04
N ARG A 219 -0.17 5.86 1.23
CA ARG A 219 -0.40 6.43 2.56
C ARG A 219 -1.70 5.92 3.17
N GLU A 220 -2.77 5.95 2.39
CA GLU A 220 -4.11 5.51 2.79
C GLU A 220 -4.12 4.01 3.06
N PHE A 221 -3.37 3.24 2.26
CA PHE A 221 -3.15 1.81 2.48
C PHE A 221 -2.49 1.54 3.83
N MET A 222 -1.43 2.26 4.19
CA MET A 222 -0.77 2.08 5.48
C MET A 222 -1.67 2.48 6.67
N VAL A 223 -2.48 3.55 6.52
CA VAL A 223 -3.46 3.95 7.54
C VAL A 223 -4.54 2.89 7.71
N MET A 224 -5.06 2.33 6.61
CA MET A 224 -6.02 1.22 6.62
C MET A 224 -5.43 -0.01 7.35
N CYS A 225 -4.22 -0.46 6.99
CA CYS A 225 -3.57 -1.60 7.63
C CYS A 225 -3.36 -1.37 9.14
N THR A 226 -2.92 -0.18 9.54
CA THR A 226 -2.76 0.19 10.94
C THR A 226 -4.10 0.19 11.68
N GLY A 227 -5.16 0.71 11.05
CA GLY A 227 -6.52 0.69 11.57
C GLY A 227 -7.04 -0.73 11.78
N LEU A 228 -6.90 -1.61 10.79
CA LEU A 228 -7.28 -3.02 10.88
C LEU A 228 -6.53 -3.75 12.01
N ALA A 229 -5.22 -3.56 12.13
CA ALA A 229 -4.43 -4.15 13.21
C ALA A 229 -4.86 -3.62 14.59
N THR A 230 -5.13 -2.32 14.69
CA THR A 230 -5.58 -1.69 15.94
C THR A 230 -6.95 -2.21 16.35
N ILE A 231 -7.90 -2.33 15.41
CA ILE A 231 -9.23 -2.91 15.65
C ILE A 231 -9.09 -4.35 16.14
N ALA A 232 -8.25 -5.17 15.50
CA ALA A 232 -8.07 -6.57 15.88
C ALA A 232 -7.48 -6.72 17.29
N VAL A 233 -6.41 -5.99 17.60
CA VAL A 233 -5.72 -6.07 18.90
C VAL A 233 -6.61 -5.55 20.03
N LEU A 234 -7.20 -4.36 19.86
CA LEU A 234 -8.05 -3.77 20.89
C LEU A 234 -9.38 -4.52 21.03
N GLY A 235 -9.96 -4.98 19.92
CA GLY A 235 -11.16 -5.81 19.93
C GLY A 235 -10.93 -7.12 20.71
N PHE A 236 -9.83 -7.82 20.44
CA PHE A 236 -9.47 -9.01 21.20
C PHE A 236 -9.27 -8.72 22.70
N ALA A 237 -8.64 -7.59 23.04
CA ALA A 237 -8.46 -7.21 24.44
C ALA A 237 -9.81 -6.93 25.14
N VAL A 238 -10.76 -6.29 24.44
CA VAL A 238 -12.12 -6.07 24.93
C VAL A 238 -12.84 -7.40 25.12
N ASP A 239 -12.78 -8.30 24.13
CA ASP A 239 -13.38 -9.63 24.21
C ASP A 239 -12.85 -10.41 25.42
N ALA A 240 -11.53 -10.41 25.63
CA ALA A 240 -10.90 -11.06 26.77
C ALA A 240 -11.35 -10.44 28.11
N ALA A 241 -11.42 -9.11 28.20
CA ALA A 241 -11.87 -8.43 29.40
C ALA A 241 -13.34 -8.75 29.72
N LEU A 242 -14.22 -8.74 28.71
CA LEU A 242 -15.64 -9.08 28.85
C LEU A 242 -15.81 -10.56 29.25
N LEU A 243 -15.06 -11.47 28.64
CA LEU A 243 -15.07 -12.89 29.04
C LEU A 243 -14.67 -13.04 30.51
N LEU A 244 -13.56 -12.43 30.94
CA LEU A 244 -13.11 -12.48 32.34
C LEU A 244 -14.15 -11.88 33.31
N TRP A 245 -14.85 -10.82 32.91
CA TRP A 245 -15.93 -10.21 33.68
C TRP A 245 -17.15 -11.14 33.80
N CYS A 246 -17.52 -11.85 32.73
CA CYS A 246 -18.68 -12.74 32.72
C CYS A 246 -18.44 -14.09 33.42
N LEU A 247 -17.20 -14.60 33.45
CA LEU A 247 -16.88 -15.92 34.00
C LEU A 247 -17.40 -16.17 35.44
N PRO A 248 -17.25 -15.25 36.41
CA PRO A 248 -17.79 -15.44 37.76
C PRO A 248 -19.32 -15.54 37.79
N GLN A 249 -20.01 -14.76 36.96
CA GLN A 249 -21.48 -14.73 36.90
C GLN A 249 -22.04 -16.08 36.42
N PHE A 250 -21.38 -16.68 35.42
CA PHE A 250 -21.74 -18.01 34.94
C PHE A 250 -21.55 -19.11 36.00
N ARG A 251 -20.47 -19.03 36.80
CA ARG A 251 -20.23 -20.02 37.87
C ARG A 251 -21.32 -19.99 38.95
N VAL A 252 -21.73 -18.78 39.36
CA VAL A 252 -22.80 -18.61 40.36
C VAL A 252 -24.12 -19.18 39.83
N SER A 253 -24.53 -18.81 38.61
CA SER A 253 -25.79 -19.28 38.02
C SER A 253 -25.86 -20.82 37.90
N ALA A 254 -24.75 -21.46 37.52
CA ALA A 254 -24.67 -22.92 37.45
C ALA A 254 -24.80 -23.59 38.83
N SER A 255 -24.23 -23.01 39.89
CA SER A 255 -24.35 -23.55 41.24
C SER A 255 -25.80 -23.54 41.76
N TRP A 256 -26.55 -22.48 41.47
CA TRP A 256 -27.97 -22.38 41.86
C TRP A 256 -28.86 -23.38 41.12
N GLN A 257 -28.59 -23.65 39.83
CA GLN A 257 -29.39 -24.64 39.09
C GLN A 257 -29.19 -26.07 39.60
N LEU A 258 -27.97 -26.42 40.03
CA LEU A 258 -27.71 -27.72 40.63
C LEU A 258 -28.44 -27.87 41.97
N GLU A 259 -28.40 -26.86 42.86
CA GLU A 259 -29.12 -26.92 44.14
C GLU A 259 -30.64 -27.07 43.95
N VAL A 260 -31.26 -26.33 43.02
CA VAL A 260 -32.70 -26.43 42.76
C VAL A 260 -33.10 -27.81 42.22
N SER A 261 -32.20 -28.49 41.49
CA SER A 261 -32.46 -29.83 40.97
C SER A 261 -32.39 -30.94 42.02
N TRP A 262 -31.65 -30.77 43.12
CA TRP A 262 -31.56 -31.77 44.20
C TRP A 262 -32.70 -31.69 45.21
N VAL A 263 -33.42 -30.57 45.23
CA VAL A 263 -34.52 -30.32 46.18
C VAL A 263 -35.88 -30.81 45.65
N ARG A 264 -35.94 -31.34 44.43
CA ARG A 264 -37.13 -31.99 43.86
C ARG A 264 -36.95 -33.49 43.75
#